data_AF-A0A3D2L4R0-F1
#
_entry.id   AF-A0A3D2L4R0-F1
#
_cell.length_a   1.000
_cell.length_b   1.000
_cell.length_c   1.000
_cell.angle_alpha   90.00
_cell.angle_beta   90.00
_cell.angle_gamma   90.00
#
_symmetry.space_group_name_H-M   'P 1'
#
loop_
_entity.id
_entity.type
_entity.pdbx_description
1 polymer ?
#
loop_
_entity_poly.entity_id
_entity_poly.type
_entity_poly.pdbx_seq_one_letter_code
_entity_poly.pdbx_strand_id
1 'polypeptide(L)'
;QVQAMLDFWHQGVPTLDYGNNIRQVAFDEGLENAFDFPGFVPAYIRPLFCRGVGPFRWVALSGDPEDIYKTDQKVKELLPDDHNLHRWLDMARERIAFQGLPARICWVGLGDRDRLGLAFNEMVANGELKAPVVIGRDHLDSGSVASPNRETEAMRDGSSAVSDWPLLNALLNTASGATWVSLHHGGGVGMGYSQHAGMVIVADGTEDAARRIGRVLWNDPATGVMRHADAGYDDAIDCAREKQLNLPGILAR
;
A
#
# COMPACT_ATOMS: atom_id res chain seq x y z
N GLN A 1 6.31 -28.93 -7.76
CA GLN A 1 6.83 -27.82 -6.94
C GLN A 1 6.01 -27.63 -5.67
N VAL A 2 4.69 -27.34 -5.75
CA VAL A 2 3.83 -27.11 -4.57
C VAL A 2 3.78 -28.30 -3.61
N GLN A 3 3.78 -29.55 -4.12
CA GLN A 3 3.91 -30.73 -3.24
C GLN A 3 5.14 -30.67 -2.32
N ALA A 4 6.31 -30.27 -2.84
CA ALA A 4 7.50 -30.14 -2.01
C ALA A 4 7.37 -29.01 -0.95
N MET A 5 6.65 -27.94 -1.28
CA MET A 5 6.33 -26.89 -0.31
C MET A 5 5.41 -27.41 0.80
N LEU A 6 4.41 -28.23 0.45
CA LEU A 6 3.56 -28.92 1.44
C LEU A 6 4.36 -29.89 2.32
N ASP A 7 5.31 -30.62 1.75
CA ASP A 7 6.16 -31.53 2.52
C ASP A 7 6.99 -30.76 3.57
N PHE A 8 7.48 -29.56 3.25
CA PHE A 8 8.15 -28.67 4.21
C PHE A 8 7.16 -28.08 5.24
N TRP A 9 5.98 -27.66 4.82
CA TRP A 9 4.91 -27.20 5.71
C TRP A 9 4.56 -28.25 6.76
N HIS A 10 4.39 -29.52 6.35
CA HIS A 10 4.09 -30.63 7.26
C HIS A 10 5.27 -31.04 8.16
N GLN A 11 6.50 -30.64 7.80
CA GLN A 11 7.67 -30.75 8.67
C GLN A 11 7.79 -29.58 9.67
N GLY A 12 6.83 -28.64 9.68
CA GLY A 12 6.82 -27.48 10.57
C GLY A 12 7.69 -26.32 10.08
N VAL A 13 8.14 -26.33 8.82
CA VAL A 13 8.88 -25.21 8.23
C VAL A 13 7.88 -24.13 7.80
N PRO A 14 8.02 -22.87 8.28
CA PRO A 14 7.16 -21.78 7.83
C PRO A 14 7.20 -21.64 6.30
N THR A 15 6.06 -21.90 5.67
CA THR A 15 5.88 -21.95 4.22
C THR A 15 4.71 -21.03 3.86
N LEU A 16 4.86 -20.26 2.80
CA LEU A 16 3.84 -19.32 2.35
C LEU A 16 3.80 -19.21 0.82
N ASP A 17 2.66 -18.78 0.30
CA ASP A 17 2.53 -18.27 -1.05
C ASP A 17 2.85 -16.77 -1.09
N TYR A 18 3.72 -16.38 -2.01
CA TYR A 18 4.18 -14.99 -2.15
C TYR A 18 3.53 -14.26 -3.32
N GLY A 19 2.24 -14.54 -3.56
CA GLY A 19 1.36 -13.72 -4.37
C GLY A 19 1.52 -13.91 -5.88
N ASN A 20 1.92 -15.11 -6.31
CA ASN A 20 2.07 -15.48 -7.71
C ASN A 20 1.02 -16.51 -8.18
N ASN A 21 0.04 -16.84 -7.33
CA ASN A 21 -1.05 -17.77 -7.61
C ASN A 21 -0.62 -19.23 -7.85
N ILE A 22 0.59 -19.63 -7.41
CA ILE A 22 1.12 -20.99 -7.66
C ILE A 22 0.27 -22.08 -6.99
N ARG A 23 -0.34 -21.79 -5.84
CA ARG A 23 -1.26 -22.72 -5.16
C ARG A 23 -2.48 -23.04 -6.01
N GLN A 24 -3.07 -22.03 -6.65
CA GLN A 24 -4.22 -22.22 -7.54
C GLN A 24 -3.85 -23.07 -8.74
N VAL A 25 -2.71 -22.82 -9.39
CA VAL A 25 -2.24 -23.64 -10.51
C VAL A 25 -2.09 -25.11 -10.09
N ALA A 26 -1.53 -25.37 -8.91
CA ALA A 26 -1.39 -26.73 -8.41
C ALA A 26 -2.75 -27.38 -8.08
N PHE A 27 -3.68 -26.61 -7.50
CA PHE A 27 -5.03 -27.07 -7.23
C PHE A 27 -5.77 -27.46 -8.52
N ASP A 28 -5.70 -26.62 -9.55
CA ASP A 28 -6.32 -26.85 -10.85
C ASP A 28 -5.74 -28.11 -11.55
N GLU A 29 -4.47 -28.42 -11.29
CA GLU A 29 -3.79 -29.65 -11.74
C GLU A 29 -4.03 -30.88 -10.83
N GLY A 30 -4.94 -30.76 -9.85
CA GLY A 30 -5.41 -31.88 -9.02
C GLY A 30 -4.75 -32.04 -7.65
N LEU A 31 -3.91 -31.10 -7.21
CA LEU A 31 -3.36 -31.10 -5.85
C LEU A 31 -4.39 -30.49 -4.88
N GLU A 32 -5.33 -31.30 -4.40
CA GLU A 32 -6.49 -30.85 -3.61
C GLU A 32 -6.12 -30.04 -2.36
N ASN A 33 -4.97 -30.31 -1.77
CA ASN A 33 -4.49 -29.67 -0.55
C ASN A 33 -3.45 -28.55 -0.80
N ALA A 34 -3.40 -28.01 -2.02
CA ALA A 34 -2.47 -26.94 -2.39
C ALA A 34 -2.60 -25.66 -1.54
N PHE A 35 -3.74 -25.46 -0.87
CA PHE A 35 -4.02 -24.30 -0.02
C PHE A 35 -3.75 -24.54 1.49
N ASP A 36 -3.14 -25.66 1.89
CA ASP A 36 -2.84 -25.93 3.30
C ASP A 36 -1.84 -24.93 3.92
N PHE A 37 -0.99 -24.29 3.10
CA PHE A 37 -0.15 -23.18 3.54
C PHE A 37 -0.72 -21.82 3.07
N PRO A 38 -0.60 -20.76 3.90
CA PRO A 38 -1.29 -19.49 3.66
C PRO A 38 -0.56 -18.59 2.66
N GLY A 39 -1.28 -17.60 2.12
CA GLY A 39 -0.64 -16.45 1.49
C GLY A 39 0.03 -15.54 2.51
N PHE A 40 1.04 -14.79 2.07
CA PHE A 40 1.78 -13.89 2.97
C PHE A 40 0.94 -12.76 3.57
N VAL A 41 -0.13 -12.34 2.91
CA VAL A 41 -0.97 -11.24 3.41
C VAL A 41 -1.78 -11.63 4.63
N PRO A 42 -2.63 -12.68 4.62
CA PRO A 42 -3.30 -13.14 5.82
C PRO A 42 -2.32 -13.56 6.92
N ALA A 43 -1.14 -14.07 6.57
CA ALA A 43 -0.15 -14.54 7.54
C ALA A 43 0.63 -13.41 8.25
N TYR A 44 0.98 -12.32 7.54
CA TYR A 44 1.93 -11.33 8.06
C TYR A 44 1.54 -9.86 7.79
N ILE A 45 0.95 -9.55 6.64
CA ILE A 45 0.83 -8.15 6.18
C ILE A 45 -0.48 -7.49 6.59
N ARG A 46 -1.57 -8.25 6.75
CA ARG A 46 -2.90 -7.68 7.00
C ARG A 46 -2.99 -6.71 8.19
N PRO A 47 -2.28 -6.92 9.33
CA PRO A 47 -2.28 -5.93 10.41
C PRO A 47 -1.78 -4.54 9.97
N LEU A 48 -0.81 -4.50 9.04
CA LEU A 48 -0.34 -3.23 8.45
C LEU A 48 -1.44 -2.58 7.60
N PHE A 49 -2.15 -3.35 6.77
CA PHE A 49 -3.26 -2.84 5.96
C PHE A 49 -4.43 -2.31 6.80
N CYS A 50 -4.69 -2.91 7.97
CA CYS A 50 -5.72 -2.41 8.89
C CYS A 50 -5.45 -0.97 9.34
N ARG A 51 -4.19 -0.52 9.32
CA ARG A 51 -3.78 0.85 9.66
C ARG A 51 -3.45 1.71 8.43
N GLY A 52 -3.84 1.26 7.24
CA GLY A 52 -3.56 1.92 5.96
C GLY A 52 -2.09 1.91 5.55
N VAL A 53 -1.25 1.13 6.25
CA VAL A 53 0.19 1.02 5.96
C VAL A 53 0.38 0.15 4.73
N GLY A 54 1.11 0.65 3.74
CA GLY A 54 1.34 -0.06 2.48
C GLY A 54 2.51 0.53 1.70
N PRO A 55 2.76 0.06 0.46
CA PRO A 55 3.98 0.35 -0.30
C PRO A 55 4.01 1.76 -0.93
N PHE A 56 3.89 2.78 -0.09
CA PHE A 56 4.02 4.19 -0.43
C PHE A 56 5.42 4.49 -0.96
N ARG A 57 5.50 5.21 -2.08
CA ARG A 57 6.75 5.50 -2.77
C ARG A 57 6.74 6.88 -3.40
N TRP A 58 7.93 7.40 -3.65
CA TRP A 58 8.10 8.62 -4.41
C TRP A 58 9.33 8.57 -5.31
N VAL A 59 9.35 9.46 -6.30
CA VAL A 59 10.36 9.53 -7.37
C VAL A 59 10.76 10.99 -7.59
N ALA A 60 12.05 11.27 -7.58
CA ALA A 60 12.60 12.60 -7.85
C ALA A 60 12.68 12.84 -9.37
N LEU A 61 11.87 13.76 -9.91
CA LEU A 61 11.88 14.05 -11.36
C LEU A 61 13.14 14.81 -11.82
N SER A 62 13.94 15.34 -10.89
CA SER A 62 15.23 15.95 -11.19
C SER A 62 16.24 14.93 -11.73
N GLY A 63 16.06 13.64 -11.43
CA GLY A 63 17.06 12.61 -11.65
C GLY A 63 18.22 12.65 -10.64
N ASP A 64 18.18 13.54 -9.66
CA ASP A 64 19.25 13.73 -8.69
C ASP A 64 19.03 12.90 -7.42
N PRO A 65 19.98 12.02 -7.03
CA PRO A 65 19.85 11.19 -5.84
C PRO A 65 19.80 12.00 -4.53
N GLU A 66 20.35 13.23 -4.50
CA GLU A 66 20.31 14.08 -3.31
C GLU A 66 18.88 14.50 -2.95
N ASP A 67 17.97 14.61 -3.92
CA ASP A 67 16.55 14.87 -3.62
C ASP A 67 15.95 13.72 -2.81
N ILE A 68 16.30 12.46 -3.13
CA ILE A 68 15.87 11.31 -2.33
C ILE A 68 16.50 11.34 -0.94
N TYR A 69 17.79 11.63 -0.80
CA TYR A 69 18.43 11.67 0.51
C TYR A 69 17.86 12.78 1.42
N LYS A 70 17.48 13.92 0.84
CA LYS A 70 16.76 14.98 1.57
C LYS A 70 15.38 14.52 2.00
N THR A 71 14.63 13.84 1.14
CA THR A 71 13.34 13.27 1.55
C THR A 71 13.48 12.18 2.61
N ASP A 72 14.52 11.33 2.56
CA ASP A 72 14.80 10.34 3.60
C ASP A 72 15.00 11.03 4.96
N GLN A 73 15.76 12.12 4.99
CA GLN A 73 15.97 12.92 6.20
C GLN A 73 14.67 13.59 6.68
N LYS A 74 13.87 14.17 5.76
CA LYS A 74 12.57 14.76 6.10
C LYS A 74 11.61 13.75 6.72
N VAL A 75 11.60 12.51 6.22
CA VAL A 75 10.76 11.44 6.77
C VAL A 75 11.17 11.15 8.23
N LYS A 76 12.48 11.07 8.52
CA LYS A 76 12.97 10.86 9.90
C LYS A 76 12.58 12.01 10.83
N GLU A 77 12.61 13.24 10.35
CA GLU A 77 12.21 14.43 11.12
C GLU A 77 10.72 14.42 11.48
N LEU A 78 9.87 13.96 10.55
CA LEU A 78 8.41 13.93 10.74
C LEU A 78 7.92 12.73 11.55
N LEU A 79 8.72 11.65 11.58
CA LEU A 79 8.44 10.39 12.28
C LEU A 79 9.62 10.03 13.20
N PRO A 80 9.96 10.86 14.21
CA PRO A 80 11.21 10.72 14.97
C PRO A 80 11.26 9.45 15.82
N ASP A 81 10.11 8.92 16.23
CA ASP A 81 10.01 7.78 17.16
C ASP A 81 9.93 6.41 16.45
N ASP A 82 9.84 6.38 15.11
CA ASP A 82 9.79 5.12 14.37
C ASP A 82 11.19 4.60 14.03
N HIS A 83 11.82 3.98 15.01
CA HIS A 83 13.17 3.42 14.89
C HIS A 83 13.28 2.32 13.82
N ASN A 84 12.20 1.59 13.52
CA ASN A 84 12.20 0.57 12.47
C ASN A 84 12.22 1.22 11.09
N LEU A 85 11.41 2.27 10.90
CA LEU A 85 11.41 3.06 9.68
C LEU A 85 12.76 3.76 9.46
N HIS A 86 13.39 4.29 10.51
CA HIS A 86 14.71 4.92 10.38
C HIS A 86 15.75 3.92 9.91
N ARG A 87 15.78 2.73 10.52
CA ARG A 87 16.66 1.63 10.11
C ARG A 87 16.39 1.19 8.67
N TRP A 88 15.11 1.15 8.26
CA TRP A 88 14.74 0.88 6.88
C TRP A 88 15.37 1.90 5.92
N LEU A 89 15.26 3.20 6.20
CA LEU A 89 15.85 4.25 5.36
C LEU A 89 17.38 4.17 5.30
N ASP A 90 18.04 3.88 6.43
CA ASP A 90 19.49 3.71 6.49
C ASP A 90 19.95 2.52 5.61
N MET A 91 19.32 1.36 5.79
CA MET A 91 19.60 0.19 4.97
C MET A 91 19.27 0.45 3.49
N ALA A 92 18.19 1.15 3.19
CA ALA A 92 17.79 1.46 1.82
C ALA A 92 18.79 2.40 1.14
N ARG A 93 19.46 3.28 1.89
CA ARG A 93 20.56 4.11 1.37
C ARG A 93 21.83 3.29 1.15
N GLU A 94 22.17 2.40 2.07
CA GLU A 94 23.41 1.61 2.01
C GLU A 94 23.35 0.45 1.01
N ARG A 95 22.17 -0.12 0.79
CA ARG A 95 22.01 -1.44 0.16
C ARG A 95 21.21 -1.42 -1.14
N ILE A 96 20.50 -0.33 -1.47
CA ILE A 96 19.68 -0.24 -2.68
C ILE A 96 20.28 0.80 -3.62
N ALA A 97 20.81 0.33 -4.75
CA ALA A 97 21.22 1.20 -5.84
C ALA A 97 19.97 1.70 -6.60
N PHE A 98 19.97 2.98 -6.97
CA PHE A 98 18.91 3.54 -7.80
C PHE A 98 18.89 2.95 -9.21
N GLN A 99 17.70 2.88 -9.81
CA GLN A 99 17.48 2.40 -11.18
C GLN A 99 16.61 3.41 -11.92
N GLY A 100 17.14 4.06 -12.96
CA GLY A 100 16.44 5.15 -13.64
C GLY A 100 16.39 6.41 -12.75
N LEU A 101 15.20 7.02 -12.65
CA LEU A 101 15.00 8.14 -11.72
C LEU A 101 15.18 7.66 -10.27
N PRO A 102 15.94 8.38 -9.43
CA PRO A 102 16.04 8.08 -8.01
C PRO A 102 14.64 8.03 -7.37
N ALA A 103 14.38 6.95 -6.63
CA ALA A 103 13.10 6.66 -6.04
C ALA A 103 13.28 5.99 -4.68
N ARG A 104 12.29 6.15 -3.81
CA ARG A 104 12.26 5.52 -2.49
C ARG A 104 10.91 4.86 -2.26
N ILE A 105 10.96 3.66 -1.67
CA ILE A 105 9.82 2.97 -1.08
C ILE A 105 9.94 3.11 0.43
N CYS A 106 8.84 3.44 1.10
CA CYS A 106 8.77 3.54 2.56
C CYS A 106 7.34 3.24 2.98
N TRP A 107 7.13 2.20 3.78
CA TRP A 107 5.79 1.80 4.19
C TRP A 107 5.27 2.71 5.29
N VAL A 108 4.23 3.48 4.99
CA VAL A 108 3.60 4.43 5.91
C VAL A 108 2.08 4.38 5.79
N GLY A 109 1.41 4.70 6.91
CA GLY A 109 -0.03 4.52 7.09
C GLY A 109 -0.89 5.76 6.92
N LEU A 110 -2.17 5.60 7.27
CA LEU A 110 -3.13 6.69 7.28
C LEU A 110 -2.69 7.80 8.25
N GLY A 111 -2.65 9.03 7.74
CA GLY A 111 -2.27 10.23 8.47
C GLY A 111 -0.79 10.57 8.40
N ASP A 112 0.07 9.66 7.94
CA ASP A 112 1.49 9.97 7.69
C ASP A 112 1.76 10.21 6.20
N ARG A 113 1.03 9.55 5.30
CA ARG A 113 1.16 9.76 3.86
C ARG A 113 0.90 11.21 3.44
N ASP A 114 -0.16 11.83 3.95
CA ASP A 114 -0.50 13.23 3.66
C ASP A 114 0.50 14.20 4.28
N ARG A 115 0.94 13.98 5.53
CA ARG A 115 1.99 14.78 6.18
C ARG A 115 3.29 14.76 5.38
N LEU A 116 3.73 13.58 4.94
CA LEU A 116 4.93 13.43 4.11
C LEU A 116 4.76 14.10 2.75
N GLY A 117 3.64 13.87 2.07
CA GLY A 117 3.40 14.47 0.75
C GLY A 117 3.33 15.99 0.79
N LEU A 118 2.71 16.58 1.82
CA LEU A 118 2.68 18.02 2.03
C LEU A 118 4.07 18.58 2.29
N ALA A 119 4.87 17.91 3.12
CA ALA A 119 6.25 18.31 3.38
C ALA A 119 7.12 18.23 2.11
N PHE A 120 6.99 17.18 1.31
CA PHE A 120 7.70 17.09 0.04
C PHE A 120 7.29 18.21 -0.92
N ASN A 121 6.00 18.56 -0.97
CA ASN A 121 5.53 19.70 -1.76
C ASN A 121 6.13 21.02 -1.27
N GLU A 122 6.21 21.24 0.04
CA GLU A 122 6.88 22.42 0.61
C GLU A 122 8.38 22.47 0.27
N MET A 123 9.07 21.33 0.33
CA MET A 123 10.49 21.24 -0.05
C MET A 123 10.71 21.54 -1.54
N VAL A 124 9.75 21.23 -2.41
CA VAL A 124 9.78 21.68 -3.82
C VAL A 124 9.53 23.18 -3.92
N ALA A 125 8.55 23.70 -3.18
CA ALA A 125 8.19 25.12 -3.21
C ALA A 125 9.33 26.04 -2.74
N ASN A 126 10.09 25.62 -1.73
CA ASN A 126 11.19 26.38 -1.15
C ASN A 126 12.55 26.13 -1.83
N GLY A 127 12.62 25.22 -2.81
CA GLY A 127 13.83 24.89 -3.56
C GLY A 127 14.81 23.96 -2.84
N GLU A 128 14.43 23.38 -1.69
CA GLU A 128 15.20 22.33 -1.04
C GLU A 128 15.30 21.09 -1.95
N LEU A 129 14.24 20.73 -2.67
CA LEU A 129 14.25 19.75 -3.75
C LEU A 129 14.41 20.45 -5.10
N LYS A 130 15.21 19.85 -6.00
CA LYS A 130 15.60 20.49 -7.27
C LYS A 130 14.48 20.51 -8.32
N ALA A 131 13.51 19.62 -8.22
CA ALA A 131 12.39 19.51 -9.14
C ALA A 131 11.17 18.88 -8.44
N PRO A 132 9.98 18.91 -9.07
CA PRO A 132 8.81 18.19 -8.55
C PRO A 132 9.07 16.71 -8.25
N VAL A 133 8.33 16.18 -7.28
CA VAL A 133 8.38 14.78 -6.88
C VAL A 133 7.07 14.10 -7.22
N VAL A 134 7.15 12.91 -7.79
CA VAL A 134 5.99 12.05 -8.03
C VAL A 134 5.79 11.16 -6.82
N ILE A 135 4.57 11.09 -6.30
CA ILE A 135 4.19 10.27 -5.14
C ILE A 135 3.13 9.26 -5.57
N GLY A 136 3.35 7.99 -5.28
CA GLY A 136 2.40 6.92 -5.62
C GLY A 136 2.62 5.67 -4.79
N ARG A 137 2.21 4.53 -5.34
CA ARG A 137 2.31 3.21 -4.70
C ARG A 137 2.16 2.09 -5.72
N ASP A 138 2.33 0.86 -5.26
CA ASP A 138 1.81 -0.31 -5.97
C ASP A 138 0.27 -0.30 -5.98
N HIS A 139 -0.34 -1.11 -6.85
CA HIS A 139 -1.75 -1.47 -6.78
C HIS A 139 -2.05 -2.43 -5.62
N LEU A 140 -1.03 -3.14 -5.10
CA LEU A 140 -1.09 -3.82 -3.81
C LEU A 140 -1.06 -2.77 -2.69
N ASP A 141 -2.21 -2.46 -2.11
CA ASP A 141 -2.35 -1.62 -0.93
C ASP A 141 -3.68 -1.92 -0.21
N SER A 142 -3.78 -1.47 1.02
CA SER A 142 -4.89 -1.74 1.94
C SER A 142 -6.30 -1.56 1.35
N GLY A 143 -6.52 -0.54 0.51
CA GLY A 143 -7.84 -0.21 -0.04
C GLY A 143 -8.00 -0.46 -1.54
N SER A 144 -6.95 -0.88 -2.23
CA SER A 144 -6.86 -0.74 -3.68
C SER A 144 -6.89 -2.04 -4.47
N VAL A 145 -7.16 -3.18 -3.84
CA VAL A 145 -7.15 -4.49 -4.50
C VAL A 145 -8.16 -5.45 -3.90
N ALA A 146 -8.81 -6.21 -4.78
CA ALA A 146 -9.52 -7.45 -4.47
C ALA A 146 -8.82 -8.60 -5.21
N SER A 147 -8.34 -9.58 -4.45
CA SER A 147 -7.50 -10.69 -4.91
C SER A 147 -7.57 -11.86 -3.94
N PRO A 148 -8.53 -12.80 -4.12
CA PRO A 148 -8.84 -13.85 -3.15
C PRO A 148 -7.70 -14.83 -2.85
N ASN A 149 -6.71 -14.92 -3.74
CA ASN A 149 -5.54 -15.81 -3.56
C ASN A 149 -4.30 -15.05 -3.09
N ARG A 150 -4.45 -13.77 -2.70
CA ARG A 150 -3.34 -12.90 -2.26
C ARG A 150 -3.79 -11.87 -1.22
N GLU A 151 -4.08 -10.62 -1.60
CA GLU A 151 -4.29 -9.54 -0.63
C GLU A 151 -5.56 -9.69 0.21
N THR A 152 -6.61 -10.23 -0.41
CA THR A 152 -7.91 -10.41 0.24
C THR A 152 -8.20 -11.86 0.55
N GLU A 153 -7.17 -12.72 0.58
CA GLU A 153 -7.31 -14.13 0.96
C GLU A 153 -7.80 -14.27 2.40
N ALA A 154 -8.85 -15.06 2.62
CA ALA A 154 -9.39 -15.33 3.96
C ALA A 154 -9.70 -14.02 4.74
N MET A 155 -10.47 -13.11 4.13
CA MET A 155 -11.06 -12.00 4.88
C MET A 155 -11.93 -12.55 6.03
N ARG A 156 -11.89 -11.90 7.22
CA ARG A 156 -12.57 -12.35 8.45
C ARG A 156 -14.07 -12.59 8.26
N ASP A 157 -14.72 -11.79 7.44
CA ASP A 157 -16.15 -11.84 7.11
C ASP A 157 -16.47 -12.64 5.83
N GLY A 158 -15.46 -13.25 5.19
CA GLY A 158 -15.61 -13.97 3.93
C GLY A 158 -15.69 -13.09 2.67
N SER A 159 -15.50 -11.78 2.78
CA SER A 159 -15.59 -10.81 1.65
C SER A 159 -14.43 -10.85 0.64
N SER A 160 -13.69 -11.97 0.58
CA SER A 160 -12.45 -12.10 -0.20
C SER A 160 -12.59 -11.68 -1.66
N ALA A 161 -13.72 -11.96 -2.31
CA ALA A 161 -13.96 -11.69 -3.73
C ALA A 161 -14.70 -10.37 -4.03
N VAL A 162 -15.06 -9.58 -3.02
CA VAL A 162 -15.78 -8.31 -3.22
C VAL A 162 -14.84 -7.30 -3.86
N SER A 163 -15.11 -6.93 -5.12
CA SER A 163 -14.27 -6.03 -5.92
C SER A 163 -14.78 -4.60 -6.01
N ASP A 164 -15.84 -4.23 -5.29
CA ASP A 164 -16.31 -2.84 -5.24
C ASP A 164 -15.23 -1.88 -4.70
N TRP A 165 -14.44 -2.34 -3.72
CA TRP A 165 -13.43 -1.53 -3.04
C TRP A 165 -12.34 -0.93 -3.95
N PRO A 166 -11.62 -1.70 -4.78
CA PRO A 166 -10.66 -1.12 -5.72
C PRO A 166 -11.32 -0.15 -6.73
N LEU A 167 -12.56 -0.42 -7.15
CA LEU A 167 -13.30 0.49 -8.04
C LEU A 167 -13.59 1.82 -7.33
N LEU A 168 -14.09 1.77 -6.10
CA LEU A 168 -14.32 2.95 -5.27
C LEU A 168 -13.02 3.70 -4.95
N ASN A 169 -11.92 2.99 -4.70
CA ASN A 169 -10.60 3.61 -4.50
C ASN A 169 -10.18 4.44 -5.72
N ALA A 170 -10.33 3.91 -6.94
CA ALA A 170 -10.03 4.66 -8.15
C ALA A 170 -10.94 5.89 -8.35
N LEU A 171 -12.26 5.69 -8.17
CA LEU A 171 -13.23 6.78 -8.29
C LEU A 171 -12.95 7.90 -7.27
N LEU A 172 -12.65 7.53 -6.02
CA LEU A 172 -12.37 8.50 -4.97
C LEU A 172 -11.04 9.21 -5.18
N ASN A 173 -9.99 8.51 -5.64
CA ASN A 173 -8.72 9.16 -6.00
C ASN A 173 -8.89 10.16 -7.15
N THR A 174 -9.72 9.81 -8.14
CA THR A 174 -10.09 10.72 -9.24
C THR A 174 -10.80 11.96 -8.71
N ALA A 175 -11.81 11.78 -7.85
CA ALA A 175 -12.55 12.89 -7.23
C ALA A 175 -11.69 13.74 -6.27
N SER A 176 -10.69 13.13 -5.62
CA SER A 176 -9.80 13.79 -4.67
C SER A 176 -8.76 14.68 -5.37
N GLY A 177 -8.43 14.35 -6.62
CA GLY A 177 -7.52 15.12 -7.48
C GLY A 177 -6.13 14.49 -7.65
N ALA A 178 -6.03 13.15 -7.69
CA ALA A 178 -4.79 12.50 -8.11
C ALA A 178 -4.40 12.95 -9.53
N THR A 179 -3.11 13.00 -9.85
CA THR A 179 -2.65 13.41 -11.19
C THR A 179 -2.99 12.37 -12.24
N TRP A 180 -2.88 11.08 -11.90
CA TRP A 180 -3.46 10.01 -12.69
C TRP A 180 -3.94 8.86 -11.82
N VAL A 181 -4.91 8.13 -12.34
CA VAL A 181 -5.56 6.98 -11.71
C VAL A 181 -5.66 5.87 -12.74
N SER A 182 -5.51 4.62 -12.29
CA SER A 182 -5.60 3.44 -13.13
C SER A 182 -6.49 2.37 -12.50
N LEU A 183 -7.21 1.63 -13.34
CA LEU A 183 -7.96 0.43 -12.96
C LEU A 183 -7.51 -0.73 -13.83
N HIS A 184 -6.92 -1.74 -13.21
CA HIS A 184 -6.32 -2.88 -13.89
C HIS A 184 -6.95 -4.20 -13.39
N HIS A 185 -6.79 -5.24 -14.20
CA HIS A 185 -7.26 -6.60 -13.93
C HIS A 185 -6.12 -7.60 -14.07
N GLY A 186 -6.07 -8.58 -13.15
CA GLY A 186 -5.19 -9.75 -13.20
C GLY A 186 -3.72 -9.51 -12.90
N GLY A 187 -3.36 -8.35 -12.34
CA GLY A 187 -1.98 -8.07 -11.95
C GLY A 187 -1.51 -9.01 -10.85
N GLY A 188 -0.32 -9.59 -11.06
CA GLY A 188 0.37 -10.50 -10.16
C GLY A 188 -0.18 -11.92 -10.08
N VAL A 189 -1.50 -12.10 -9.95
CA VAL A 189 -2.14 -13.42 -9.84
C VAL A 189 -2.74 -13.95 -11.15
N GLY A 190 -2.69 -13.17 -12.23
CA GLY A 190 -3.17 -13.58 -13.55
C GLY A 190 -4.64 -13.26 -13.80
N MET A 191 -5.08 -13.48 -15.06
CA MET A 191 -6.43 -13.14 -15.51
C MET A 191 -7.50 -13.87 -14.68
N GLY A 192 -8.53 -13.14 -14.24
CA GLY A 192 -9.66 -13.66 -13.50
C GLY A 192 -9.49 -13.61 -11.97
N TYR A 193 -8.28 -13.37 -11.47
CA TYR A 193 -7.97 -13.53 -10.04
C TYR A 193 -7.79 -12.21 -9.28
N SER A 194 -7.74 -11.05 -9.95
CA SER A 194 -7.66 -9.78 -9.24
C SER A 194 -8.25 -8.58 -10.01
N GLN A 195 -8.78 -7.63 -9.25
CA GLN A 195 -9.13 -6.28 -9.72
C GLN A 195 -8.48 -5.27 -8.77
N HIS A 196 -7.81 -4.24 -9.31
CA HIS A 196 -7.05 -3.33 -8.48
C HIS A 196 -6.78 -1.95 -9.10
N ALA A 197 -6.64 -0.96 -8.24
CA ALA A 197 -6.49 0.45 -8.58
C ALA A 197 -5.10 1.01 -8.23
N GLY A 198 -4.59 1.87 -9.10
CA GLY A 198 -3.40 2.66 -8.87
C GLY A 198 -3.74 4.13 -8.81
N MET A 199 -2.95 4.87 -8.05
CA MET A 199 -3.02 6.32 -7.99
C MET A 199 -1.61 6.88 -7.93
N VAL A 200 -1.45 8.07 -8.51
CA VAL A 200 -0.22 8.85 -8.41
C VAL A 200 -0.57 10.33 -8.39
N ILE A 201 0.17 11.10 -7.60
CA ILE A 201 0.03 12.54 -7.47
C ILE A 201 1.39 13.24 -7.53
N VAL A 202 1.44 14.38 -8.22
CA VAL A 202 2.65 15.20 -8.34
C VAL A 202 2.65 16.28 -7.26
N ALA A 203 3.76 16.36 -6.52
CA ALA A 203 4.12 17.46 -5.64
C ALA A 203 5.00 18.44 -6.42
N ASP A 204 4.38 19.50 -6.94
CA ASP A 204 5.03 20.51 -7.81
C ASP A 204 5.34 21.83 -7.09
N GLY A 205 5.12 21.89 -5.78
CA GLY A 205 5.36 23.09 -4.96
C GLY A 205 4.21 24.09 -4.95
N THR A 206 3.13 23.86 -5.70
CA THR A 206 1.99 24.80 -5.74
C THR A 206 1.02 24.58 -4.57
N GLU A 207 0.29 25.65 -4.21
CA GLU A 207 -0.83 25.54 -3.27
C GLU A 207 -1.95 24.64 -3.79
N ASP A 208 -2.13 24.57 -5.12
CA ASP A 208 -3.10 23.66 -5.74
C ASP A 208 -2.72 22.19 -5.54
N ALA A 209 -1.45 21.85 -5.75
CA ALA A 209 -0.93 20.53 -5.41
C ALA A 209 -1.08 20.22 -3.92
N ALA A 210 -0.76 21.16 -3.03
CA ALA A 210 -0.93 20.96 -1.58
C ALA A 210 -2.37 20.58 -1.20
N ARG A 211 -3.38 21.28 -1.75
CA ARG A 211 -4.80 20.96 -1.51
C ARG A 211 -5.18 19.57 -2.05
N ARG A 212 -4.67 19.18 -3.22
CA ARG A 212 -4.92 17.84 -3.80
C ARG A 212 -4.24 16.76 -2.98
N ILE A 213 -2.97 16.93 -2.63
CA ILE A 213 -2.17 16.01 -1.81
C ILE A 213 -2.84 15.74 -0.47
N GLY A 214 -3.26 16.78 0.25
CA GLY A 214 -3.91 16.63 1.54
C GLY A 214 -5.20 15.80 1.49
N ARG A 215 -5.96 15.85 0.39
CA ARG A 215 -7.15 15.01 0.20
C ARG A 215 -6.78 13.60 -0.27
N VAL A 216 -5.96 13.51 -1.30
CA VAL A 216 -5.64 12.28 -2.01
C VAL A 216 -4.88 11.32 -1.10
N LEU A 217 -3.83 11.79 -0.41
CA LEU A 217 -3.01 10.96 0.47
C LEU A 217 -3.65 10.69 1.84
N TRP A 218 -4.77 11.35 2.16
CA TRP A 218 -5.66 10.97 3.25
C TRP A 218 -6.65 9.91 2.80
N ASN A 219 -7.40 10.20 1.74
CA ASN A 219 -8.50 9.34 1.26
C ASN A 219 -8.01 7.98 0.76
N ASP A 220 -6.87 7.93 0.06
CA ASP A 220 -6.34 6.68 -0.48
C ASP A 220 -6.10 5.61 0.61
N PRO A 221 -5.24 5.82 1.64
CA PRO A 221 -5.10 4.86 2.73
C PRO A 221 -6.35 4.75 3.60
N ALA A 222 -7.17 5.81 3.73
CA ALA A 222 -8.42 5.75 4.49
C ALA A 222 -9.43 4.76 3.87
N THR A 223 -9.45 4.58 2.55
CA THR A 223 -10.29 3.53 1.93
C THR A 223 -9.88 2.13 2.34
N GLY A 224 -8.59 1.91 2.61
CA GLY A 224 -8.10 0.64 3.15
C GLY A 224 -8.50 0.40 4.59
N VAL A 225 -8.40 1.42 5.44
CA VAL A 225 -8.90 1.36 6.83
C VAL A 225 -10.42 1.13 6.83
N MET A 226 -11.18 1.85 6.00
CA MET A 226 -12.62 1.65 5.81
C MET A 226 -12.95 0.20 5.44
N ARG A 227 -12.30 -0.34 4.40
CA ARG A 227 -12.55 -1.70 3.91
C ARG A 227 -12.29 -2.76 4.99
N HIS A 228 -11.20 -2.61 5.74
CA HIS A 228 -10.87 -3.58 6.79
C HIS A 228 -11.74 -3.39 8.04
N ALA A 229 -12.17 -2.17 8.35
CA ALA A 229 -13.13 -1.93 9.42
C ALA A 229 -14.50 -2.54 9.09
N ASP A 230 -14.95 -2.44 7.83
CA ASP A 230 -16.19 -3.07 7.36
C ASP A 230 -16.14 -4.61 7.46
N ALA A 231 -14.99 -5.21 7.11
CA ALA A 231 -14.76 -6.64 7.30
C ALA A 231 -14.57 -7.06 8.78
N GLY A 232 -14.75 -6.13 9.73
CA GLY A 232 -14.78 -6.42 11.16
C GLY A 232 -13.41 -6.61 11.81
N TYR A 233 -12.33 -6.04 11.26
CA TYR A 233 -11.02 -6.05 11.91
C TYR A 233 -10.91 -4.95 12.97
N ASP A 234 -10.68 -5.35 14.24
CA ASP A 234 -10.64 -4.42 15.38
C ASP A 234 -9.57 -3.34 15.22
N ASP A 235 -8.36 -3.71 14.78
CA ASP A 235 -7.26 -2.77 14.51
C ASP A 235 -7.65 -1.68 13.50
N ALA A 236 -8.49 -2.01 12.51
CA ALA A 236 -8.96 -1.07 11.51
C ALA A 236 -10.07 -0.17 12.05
N ILE A 237 -10.97 -0.72 12.87
CA ILE A 237 -12.00 0.05 13.57
C ILE A 237 -11.34 1.06 14.54
N ASP A 238 -10.32 0.63 15.28
CA ASP A 238 -9.58 1.49 16.19
C ASP A 238 -8.78 2.55 15.43
N CYS A 239 -8.10 2.20 14.34
CA CYS A 239 -7.46 3.18 13.46
C CYS A 239 -8.47 4.20 12.92
N ALA A 240 -9.67 3.75 12.50
CA ALA A 240 -10.73 4.64 12.04
C ALA A 240 -11.22 5.61 13.11
N ARG A 241 -11.36 5.17 14.38
CA ARG A 241 -11.70 6.03 15.52
C ARG A 241 -10.59 7.03 15.81
N GLU A 242 -9.35 6.57 15.91
CA GLU A 242 -8.18 7.41 16.17
C GLU A 242 -8.02 8.52 15.12
N LYS A 243 -8.26 8.19 13.85
CA LYS A 243 -8.17 9.12 12.71
C LYS A 243 -9.49 9.84 12.40
N GLN A 244 -10.52 9.63 13.22
CA GLN A 244 -11.83 10.27 13.12
C GLN A 244 -12.46 10.12 11.72
N LEU A 245 -12.34 8.93 11.12
CA LEU A 245 -12.97 8.63 9.84
C LEU A 245 -14.50 8.66 9.97
N ASN A 246 -15.18 9.26 8.99
CA ASN A 246 -16.62 9.17 8.89
C ASN A 246 -16.99 7.88 8.16
N LEU A 247 -17.29 6.83 8.93
CA LEU A 247 -17.70 5.51 8.42
C LEU A 247 -19.16 5.21 8.81
N PRO A 248 -20.16 5.69 8.03
CA PRO A 248 -21.56 5.42 8.30
C PRO A 248 -21.84 3.92 8.38
N GLY A 249 -22.56 3.48 9.41
CA GLY A 249 -22.90 2.07 9.62
C GLY A 249 -21.87 1.27 10.43
N ILE A 250 -20.65 1.79 10.62
CA ILE A 250 -19.59 1.15 11.42
C ILE A 250 -19.36 1.94 12.72
N LEU A 251 -19.11 3.25 12.60
CA LEU A 251 -18.87 4.12 13.75
C LEU A 251 -20.16 4.86 14.10
N ALA A 252 -20.61 4.72 15.35
CA ALA A 252 -21.67 5.58 15.88
C ALA A 252 -21.16 7.02 15.95
N ARG A 253 -21.99 7.98 15.53
CA ARG A 253 -21.72 9.41 15.71
C ARG A 253 -21.83 9.82 17.17
#